data_AF-A0A922ZWY3-F1
#
_entry.id   AF-A0A922ZWY3-F1
#
_cell.length_a   1.000
_cell.length_b   1.000
_cell.length_c   1.000
_cell.angle_alpha   90.00
_cell.angle_beta   90.00
_cell.angle_gamma   90.00
#
_symmetry.space_group_name_H-M   'P 1'
#
loop_
_entity.id
_entity.type
_entity.pdbx_description
1 polymer ?
#
loop_
_entity_poly.entity_id
_entity_poly.type
_entity_poly.pdbx_seq_one_letter_code
_entity_poly.pdbx_strand_id
1 'polypeptide(L)'
;MMSTFEQLGGADGIRAFVDELTVRIDADPVLGPMFAAVDLLLLNQHREQYFAAVLGGPEGYSGRGLREAHASLSLTDDAYDRFLRIVDETLTHLGANATAAIEVRALLERLRLVIVSPGPRA
;
A
#
# COMPACT_ATOMS: atom_id res chain seq x y z
N MET A 1 16.06 -16.90 7.30
CA MET A 1 15.51 -15.60 7.77
C MET A 1 14.08 -15.55 7.28
N MET A 2 13.12 -15.16 8.11
CA MET A 2 11.70 -15.12 7.74
C MET A 2 11.45 -13.94 6.79
N SER A 3 10.58 -14.12 5.80
CA SER A 3 10.17 -13.02 4.91
C SER A 3 9.34 -11.98 5.66
N THR A 4 9.25 -10.75 5.12
CA THR A 4 8.38 -9.71 5.69
C THR A 4 6.92 -10.18 5.72
N PHE A 5 6.49 -10.92 4.70
CA PHE A 5 5.18 -11.58 4.66
C PHE A 5 4.96 -12.51 5.87
N GLU A 6 5.90 -13.40 6.17
CA GLU A 6 5.82 -14.29 7.34
C GLU A 6 5.83 -13.50 8.65
N GLN A 7 6.65 -12.45 8.74
CA GLN A 7 6.74 -11.58 9.91
C GLN A 7 5.46 -10.79 10.19
N LEU A 8 4.66 -10.51 9.16
CA LEU A 8 3.35 -9.87 9.28
C LEU A 8 2.21 -10.85 9.59
N GLY A 9 2.49 -12.16 9.65
CA GLY A 9 1.47 -13.18 9.92
C GLY A 9 0.94 -13.87 8.66
N GLY A 10 1.67 -13.81 7.55
CA GLY A 10 1.29 -14.46 6.30
C GLY A 10 0.01 -13.88 5.69
N ALA A 11 -0.78 -14.73 5.04
CA ALA A 11 -1.95 -14.29 4.29
C ALA A 11 -2.99 -13.57 5.16
N ASP A 12 -3.27 -14.10 6.36
CA ASP A 12 -4.21 -13.47 7.30
C ASP A 12 -3.71 -12.12 7.79
N GLY A 13 -2.39 -11.99 8.01
CA GLY A 13 -1.74 -10.75 8.36
C GLY A 13 -1.83 -9.68 7.27
N ILE A 14 -1.59 -10.08 6.01
CA ILE A 14 -1.73 -9.18 4.85
C ILE A 14 -3.19 -8.73 4.68
N ARG A 15 -4.14 -9.65 4.85
CA ARG A 15 -5.57 -9.30 4.79
C ARG A 15 -5.94 -8.29 5.87
N ALA A 16 -5.55 -8.52 7.12
CA ALA A 16 -5.78 -7.59 8.21
C ALA A 16 -5.13 -6.22 7.94
N PHE A 17 -3.92 -6.21 7.38
CA PHE A 17 -3.25 -4.99 6.94
C PHE A 17 -4.03 -4.24 5.87
N VAL A 18 -4.51 -4.92 4.83
CA VAL A 18 -5.25 -4.28 3.72
C VAL A 18 -6.63 -3.78 4.17
N ASP A 19 -7.36 -4.55 4.97
CA ASP A 19 -8.66 -4.16 5.50
C ASP A 19 -8.54 -2.88 6.33
N GLU A 20 -7.59 -2.86 7.26
CA GLU A 20 -7.37 -1.74 8.15
C GLU A 20 -6.78 -0.51 7.42
N LEU A 21 -5.89 -0.73 6.44
CA LEU A 21 -5.38 0.31 5.55
C LEU A 21 -6.52 0.98 4.77
N THR A 22 -7.50 0.20 4.33
CA THR A 22 -8.65 0.69 3.57
C THR A 22 -9.51 1.62 4.41
N VAL A 23 -9.80 1.23 5.66
CA VAL A 23 -10.54 2.06 6.61
C VAL A 23 -9.85 3.41 6.85
N ARG A 24 -8.52 3.41 7.06
CA ARG A 24 -7.76 4.65 7.27
C ARG A 24 -7.69 5.54 6.02
N ILE A 25 -7.53 4.95 4.84
CA ILE A 25 -7.50 5.72 3.57
C ILE A 25 -8.85 6.38 3.31
N ASP A 26 -9.94 5.65 3.49
CA ASP A 26 -11.31 6.15 3.29
C ASP A 26 -11.61 7.35 4.20
N ALA A 27 -11.10 7.31 5.45
CA ALA A 27 -11.25 8.39 6.41
C ALA A 27 -10.34 9.61 6.15
N ASP A 28 -9.31 9.52 5.29
CA ASP A 28 -8.45 10.67 5.00
C ASP A 28 -9.11 11.61 3.97
N PRO A 29 -9.23 12.92 4.28
CA PRO A 29 -9.97 13.86 3.44
C PRO A 29 -9.30 14.16 2.09
N VAL A 30 -8.04 13.79 1.89
CA VAL A 30 -7.30 13.96 0.63
C VAL A 30 -7.33 12.66 -0.17
N LEU A 31 -7.06 11.52 0.48
CA LEU A 31 -6.95 10.24 -0.21
C LEU A 31 -8.31 9.58 -0.46
N GLY A 32 -9.22 9.60 0.52
CA GLY A 32 -10.53 8.95 0.45
C GLY A 32 -11.32 9.30 -0.81
N PRO A 33 -11.46 10.60 -1.19
CA PRO A 33 -12.17 11.00 -2.41
C PRO A 33 -11.63 10.38 -3.70
N MET A 34 -10.35 9.97 -3.75
CA MET A 34 -9.76 9.33 -4.93
C MET A 34 -10.31 7.91 -5.17
N PHE A 35 -10.94 7.30 -4.16
CA PHE A 35 -11.46 5.93 -4.22
C PHE A 35 -12.98 5.86 -4.35
N ALA A 36 -13.69 7.01 -4.42
CA ALA A 36 -15.15 7.08 -4.40
C ALA A 36 -15.86 6.29 -5.52
N ALA A 37 -15.21 6.07 -6.66
CA ALA A 37 -15.75 5.32 -7.79
C ALA A 37 -15.06 3.96 -8.00
N VAL A 38 -14.25 3.51 -7.04
CA VAL A 38 -13.49 2.25 -7.14
C VAL A 38 -14.25 1.13 -6.45
N ASP A 39 -14.29 -0.04 -7.08
CA ASP A 39 -14.73 -1.27 -6.41
C ASP A 39 -13.69 -1.65 -5.35
N LEU A 40 -13.96 -1.31 -4.09
CA LEU A 40 -13.07 -1.54 -2.96
C LEU A 40 -12.84 -3.03 -2.68
N LEU A 41 -13.84 -3.89 -2.96
CA LEU A 41 -13.70 -5.32 -2.76
C LEU A 41 -12.65 -5.89 -3.74
N LEU A 42 -12.78 -5.54 -5.03
CA LEU A 42 -11.82 -5.96 -6.04
C LEU A 42 -10.44 -5.32 -5.80
N LEU A 43 -10.40 -4.06 -5.38
CA LEU A 43 -9.16 -3.37 -5.07
C LEU A 43 -8.42 -4.03 -3.90
N ASN A 44 -9.12 -4.42 -2.84
CA ASN A 44 -8.50 -5.07 -1.69
C ASN A 44 -7.92 -6.43 -2.05
N GLN A 45 -8.62 -7.22 -2.87
CA GLN A 45 -8.05 -8.47 -3.41
C GLN A 45 -6.75 -8.23 -4.18
N HIS A 46 -6.70 -7.20 -5.04
CA HIS A 46 -5.48 -6.85 -5.75
C HIS A 46 -4.37 -6.35 -4.82
N ARG A 47 -4.71 -5.57 -3.79
CA ARG A 47 -3.74 -5.08 -2.78
C ARG A 47 -3.16 -6.24 -1.99
N GLU A 48 -3.99 -7.18 -1.53
CA GLU A 48 -3.55 -8.37 -0.81
C GLU A 48 -2.56 -9.19 -1.66
N GLN A 49 -2.92 -9.46 -2.92
CA GLN A 49 -2.04 -10.16 -3.85
C GLN A 49 -0.73 -9.40 -4.09
N TYR A 50 -0.81 -8.08 -4.30
CA TYR A 50 0.35 -7.24 -4.52
C TYR A 50 1.29 -7.28 -3.30
N PHE A 51 0.77 -6.98 -2.11
CA PHE A 51 1.56 -6.94 -0.87
C PHE A 51 2.13 -8.32 -0.52
N ALA A 52 1.34 -9.39 -0.65
CA ALA A 52 1.85 -10.74 -0.46
C ALA A 52 3.05 -11.02 -1.38
N ALA A 53 2.91 -10.75 -2.68
CA ALA A 53 3.97 -11.02 -3.66
C ALA A 53 5.26 -10.22 -3.37
N VAL A 54 5.14 -8.91 -3.13
CA VAL A 54 6.31 -8.04 -2.95
C VAL A 54 7.00 -8.18 -1.59
N LEU A 55 6.31 -8.76 -0.60
CA LEU A 55 6.84 -9.01 0.76
C LEU A 55 7.37 -10.44 0.93
N GLY A 56 7.46 -11.21 -0.16
CA GLY A 56 8.05 -12.55 -0.17
C GLY A 56 7.06 -13.67 0.18
N GLY A 57 5.77 -13.46 -0.08
CA GLY A 57 4.77 -14.52 -0.10
C GLY A 57 4.96 -15.49 -1.27
N PRO A 58 4.30 -16.65 -1.24
CA PRO A 58 4.51 -17.72 -2.22
C PRO A 58 3.89 -17.43 -3.58
N GLU A 59 2.88 -16.56 -3.63
CA GLU A 59 2.13 -16.22 -4.83
C GLU A 59 2.70 -14.97 -5.50
N GLY A 60 2.71 -14.96 -6.84
CA GLY A 60 3.07 -13.79 -7.63
C GLY A 60 1.90 -12.83 -7.82
N TYR A 61 2.21 -11.59 -8.19
CA TYR A 61 1.20 -10.60 -8.58
C TYR A 61 1.09 -10.51 -10.11
N SER A 62 -0.13 -10.66 -10.64
CA SER A 62 -0.43 -10.63 -12.08
C SER A 62 -1.35 -9.48 -12.50
N GLY A 63 -1.67 -8.57 -11.57
CA GLY A 63 -2.51 -7.41 -11.86
C GLY A 63 -1.76 -6.29 -12.62
N ARG A 64 -2.45 -5.16 -12.81
CA ARG A 64 -1.88 -3.98 -13.50
C ARG A 64 -0.60 -3.50 -12.85
N GLY A 65 0.31 -2.98 -13.67
CA GLY A 65 1.51 -2.30 -13.17
C GLY A 65 1.15 -1.04 -12.39
N LEU A 66 1.92 -0.73 -11.33
CA LEU A 66 1.62 0.41 -10.46
C LEU A 66 1.53 1.74 -11.20
N ARG A 67 2.42 1.99 -12.17
CA ARG A 67 2.37 3.23 -12.97
C ARG A 67 1.06 3.34 -13.72
N GLU A 68 0.63 2.28 -14.39
CA GLU A 68 -0.63 2.24 -15.15
C GLU A 68 -1.84 2.42 -14.22
N ALA A 69 -1.84 1.74 -13.08
CA ALA A 69 -2.93 1.81 -12.11
C ALA A 69 -3.11 3.21 -11.50
N HIS A 70 -2.04 4.00 -11.39
CA HIS A 70 -2.07 5.35 -10.81
C HIS A 70 -1.94 6.48 -11.86
N ALA A 71 -1.81 6.16 -13.15
CA ALA A 71 -1.51 7.15 -14.20
C ALA A 71 -2.56 8.25 -14.36
N SER A 72 -3.83 7.94 -14.09
CA SER A 72 -4.92 8.92 -14.15
C SER A 72 -5.01 9.79 -12.89
N LEU A 73 -4.23 9.49 -11.86
CA LEU A 73 -4.21 10.24 -10.61
C LEU A 73 -3.10 11.28 -10.67
N SER A 74 -3.43 12.55 -10.43
CA SER A 74 -2.44 13.62 -10.21
C SER A 74 -1.89 13.57 -8.79
N LEU A 75 -1.26 12.44 -8.43
CA LEU A 75 -0.69 12.24 -7.09
C LEU A 75 0.51 13.19 -6.89
N THR A 76 0.49 13.89 -5.76
CA THR A 76 1.59 14.73 -5.30
C THR A 76 2.43 13.98 -4.27
N ASP A 77 3.64 14.48 -4.01
CA ASP A 77 4.47 13.98 -2.92
C ASP A 77 3.76 14.09 -1.56
N ASP A 78 3.05 15.18 -1.30
CA ASP A 78 2.28 15.37 -0.06
C ASP A 78 1.17 14.31 0.12
N ALA A 79 0.47 13.95 -0.97
CA ALA A 79 -0.53 12.88 -0.93
C ALA A 79 0.12 11.52 -0.66
N TYR A 80 1.30 11.29 -1.24
CA TYR A 80 2.06 10.06 -1.02
C TYR A 80 2.59 9.97 0.42
N ASP A 81 3.09 11.05 1.01
CA ASP A 81 3.53 11.09 2.41
C ASP A 81 2.37 10.83 3.39
N ARG A 82 1.17 11.33 3.07
CA ARG A 82 -0.05 10.97 3.84
C ARG A 82 -0.33 9.47 3.79
N PHE A 83 -0.21 8.86 2.61
CA PHE A 83 -0.37 7.41 2.46
C PHE A 83 0.67 6.64 3.27
N LEU A 84 1.95 7.05 3.23
CA LEU A 84 3.01 6.41 4.02
C LEU A 84 2.76 6.51 5.52
N ARG A 85 2.29 7.67 6.02
CA ARG A 85 1.90 7.83 7.43
C ARG A 85 0.77 6.88 7.81
N ILE A 86 -0.26 6.76 6.97
CA ILE A 86 -1.37 5.83 7.19
C ILE A 86 -0.86 4.38 7.24
N VAL A 87 0.11 4.01 6.41
CA VAL A 87 0.74 2.69 6.45
C VAL A 87 1.46 2.45 7.78
N ASP A 88 2.27 3.42 8.23
CA ASP A 88 2.98 3.30 9.52
C ASP A 88 1.99 3.15 10.69
N GLU A 89 0.92 3.94 10.70
CA GLU A 89 -0.16 3.87 11.69
C GLU A 89 -0.86 2.50 11.66
N THR A 90 -1.05 1.93 10.48
CA THR A 90 -1.67 0.61 10.28
C THR A 90 -0.80 -0.52 10.81
N LEU A 91 0.47 -0.51 10.45
CA LEU A 91 1.43 -1.50 10.94
C LEU A 91 1.57 -1.43 12.47
N THR A 92 1.59 -0.22 13.02
CA THR A 92 1.63 0.01 14.47
C THR A 92 0.37 -0.52 15.15
N HIS A 93 -0.81 -0.23 14.61
CA HIS A 93 -2.09 -0.70 15.15
C HIS A 93 -2.19 -2.23 15.20
N LEU A 94 -1.69 -2.89 14.16
CA LEU A 94 -1.69 -4.36 14.07
C LEU A 94 -0.56 -5.03 14.86
N GLY A 95 0.28 -4.25 15.55
CA GLY A 95 1.37 -4.78 16.35
C GLY A 95 2.50 -5.40 15.52
N ALA A 96 2.70 -4.93 14.29
CA ALA A 96 3.81 -5.38 13.46
C ALA A 96 5.15 -5.12 14.15
N ASN A 97 6.08 -6.06 14.03
CA ASN A 97 7.41 -5.87 14.58
C ASN A 97 8.17 -4.77 13.80
N ALA A 98 9.15 -4.14 14.46
CA ALA A 98 9.88 -3.01 13.89
C ALA A 98 10.61 -3.33 12.57
N THR A 99 11.16 -4.54 12.43
CA THR A 99 11.85 -4.98 11.22
C THR A 99 10.88 -5.01 10.04
N ALA A 100 9.73 -5.66 10.21
CA ALA A 100 8.72 -5.73 9.17
C ALA A 100 8.19 -4.34 8.78
N ALA A 101 7.96 -3.46 9.77
CA ALA A 101 7.49 -2.11 9.51
C ALA A 101 8.50 -1.29 8.69
N ILE A 102 9.80 -1.37 9.04
CA ILE A 102 10.88 -0.70 8.29
C ILE A 102 10.97 -1.23 6.86
N GLU A 103 10.86 -2.54 6.67
CA GLU A 103 10.94 -3.18 5.35
C GLU A 103 9.76 -2.77 4.45
N VAL A 104 8.53 -2.77 4.98
CA VAL A 104 7.34 -2.30 4.24
C VAL A 104 7.50 -0.83 3.88
N ARG A 105 7.93 0.02 4.82
CA ARG A 105 8.14 1.45 4.56
C ARG A 105 9.20 1.69 3.48
N ALA A 106 10.34 1.00 3.58
CA ALA A 106 11.41 1.12 2.60
C ALA A 106 11.01 0.59 1.21
N LEU A 107 10.16 -0.43 1.15
CA LEU A 107 9.55 -0.87 -0.10
C LEU A 107 8.67 0.22 -0.71
N LEU A 108 7.72 0.75 0.05
CA LEU A 108 6.79 1.76 -0.44
C LEU A 108 7.49 3.06 -0.84
N GLU A 109 8.54 3.47 -0.13
CA GLU A 109 9.32 4.66 -0.51
C GLU A 109 9.94 4.50 -1.91
N ARG A 110 10.46 3.31 -2.25
CA ARG A 110 11.01 3.04 -3.59
C ARG A 110 9.96 3.11 -4.69
N LEU A 111 8.69 2.81 -4.36
CA LEU A 111 7.58 2.86 -5.31
C LEU A 111 7.08 4.28 -5.59
N ARG A 112 7.47 5.26 -4.78
CA ARG A 112 7.13 6.67 -4.97
C ARG A 112 7.46 7.16 -6.37
N LEU A 113 8.65 6.84 -6.87
CA LEU A 113 9.11 7.22 -8.22
C LEU A 113 8.33 6.54 -9.37
N VAL A 114 7.57 5.49 -9.06
CA VAL A 114 6.72 4.78 -10.04
C VAL A 114 5.30 5.33 -10.04
N ILE A 115 4.82 5.76 -8.86
CA ILE A 115 3.43 6.15 -8.60
C ILE A 115 3.23 7.66 -8.70
N VAL A 116 4.12 8.45 -8.08
CA VAL A 116 4.10 9.91 -8.15
C VAL A 116 4.68 10.31 -9.49
N SER A 117 3.81 10.83 -10.37
CA SER A 117 4.28 11.46 -11.60
C SER A 117 4.95 12.78 -11.23
N PRO A 118 6.15 13.11 -11.76
CA PRO A 118 6.67 14.46 -11.60
C PRO A 118 5.62 15.42 -12.16
N GLY A 119 5.13 16.33 -11.32
CA GLY A 119 4.27 17.43 -11.79
C GLY A 119 4.96 18.15 -12.96
N PRO A 120 4.21 18.86 -13.82
CA PRO A 120 4.82 19.65 -14.87
C PRO A 120 5.91 20.52 -14.24
N ARG A 121 7.15 20.41 -14.72
CA ARG A 121 8.20 21.35 -14.36
C ARG A 121 7.69 22.73 -14.76
N ALA A 122 7.49 23.59 -13.76
CA ALA A 122 7.25 25.01 -13.97
C ALA A 122 8.40 25.63 -14.77
#